data_AF-A0AAF0EPN8-F1
#
_entry.id   AF-A0AAF0EPN8-F1
#
_cell.length_a   1.000
_cell.length_b   1.000
_cell.length_c   1.000
_cell.angle_alpha   90.00
_cell.angle_beta   90.00
_cell.angle_gamma   90.00
#
_symmetry.space_group_name_H-M   'P 1'
#
loop_
_entity.id
_entity.type
_entity.pdbx_description
1 polymer ?
#
loop_
_entity_poly.entity_id
_entity_poly.type
_entity_poly.pdbx_seq_one_letter_code
_entity_poly.pdbx_strand_id
1 'polypeptide(L)'
;MKAENALSIHGGNEQLFQRLLNDSGALLRLNTQGDVTGIMRMSSAEQDRSPEWWVATRDGHGEVFDMVILTAPWDQLSHVFYAGKKWPKLYIVKIMSEKELAEQRIQALFGGASVLWTSRHVWDAYPELTPTTHWGPFEVDDNLFYTNSMERLVSTMETSMVAAKNVATLVLQKWLGLQFVHGRDCRWDNRSTFSEGWDLWGCTGS
;
A
#
# COMPACT_ATOMS: atom_id res chain seq x y z
N MET A 1 -17.36 -10.73 -7.78
CA MET A 1 -17.84 -9.82 -8.84
C MET A 1 -17.21 -10.24 -10.15
N LYS A 2 -17.99 -10.30 -11.25
CA LYS A 2 -17.46 -10.52 -12.59
C LYS A 2 -17.30 -9.13 -13.22
N ALA A 3 -16.07 -8.68 -13.42
CA ALA A 3 -15.82 -7.43 -14.12
C ALA A 3 -16.00 -7.67 -15.62
N GLU A 4 -17.14 -7.28 -16.17
CA GLU A 4 -17.27 -7.12 -17.63
C GLU A 4 -16.39 -5.91 -18.01
N ASN A 5 -15.50 -6.08 -19.00
CA ASN A 5 -14.49 -5.09 -19.42
C ASN A 5 -13.35 -4.83 -18.41
N ALA A 6 -12.72 -5.89 -17.90
CA ALA A 6 -11.51 -5.76 -17.10
C ALA A 6 -10.38 -5.06 -17.90
N LEU A 7 -9.94 -3.91 -17.40
CA LEU A 7 -8.77 -3.19 -17.90
C LEU A 7 -7.52 -3.66 -17.14
N SER A 8 -6.38 -3.63 -17.83
CA SER A 8 -5.08 -3.94 -17.22
C SER A 8 -4.03 -2.97 -17.75
N ILE A 9 -3.00 -2.72 -16.94
CA ILE A 9 -1.87 -1.90 -17.37
C ILE A 9 -1.04 -2.71 -18.38
N HIS A 10 -0.88 -2.16 -19.59
CA HIS A 10 0.00 -2.75 -20.60
C HIS A 10 1.43 -2.81 -20.06
N GLY A 11 2.02 -4.01 -20.01
CA GLY A 11 3.35 -4.23 -19.41
C GLY A 11 3.34 -4.59 -17.92
N GLY A 12 2.16 -4.66 -17.30
CA GLY A 12 1.98 -5.01 -15.89
C GLY A 12 1.97 -3.80 -14.95
N ASN A 13 1.51 -3.99 -13.72
CA ASN A 13 1.45 -2.90 -12.74
C ASN A 13 2.84 -2.56 -12.17
N GLU A 14 3.81 -3.47 -12.26
CA GLU A 14 5.16 -3.31 -11.70
C GLU A 14 5.90 -2.07 -12.23
N GLN A 15 5.73 -1.76 -13.52
CA GLN A 15 6.34 -0.58 -14.15
C GLN A 15 5.84 0.73 -13.53
N LEU A 16 4.57 0.79 -13.09
CA LEU A 16 4.04 1.97 -12.39
C LEU A 16 4.73 2.12 -11.04
N PHE A 17 4.83 1.05 -10.25
CA PHE A 17 5.46 1.10 -8.94
C PHE A 17 6.96 1.37 -9.02
N GLN A 18 7.65 0.76 -10.00
CA GLN A 18 9.07 1.02 -10.24
C GLN A 18 9.30 2.48 -10.61
N ARG A 19 8.41 3.06 -11.43
CA ARG A 19 8.51 4.47 -11.81
C ARG A 19 8.30 5.39 -10.60
N LEU A 20 7.25 5.15 -9.81
CA LEU A 20 6.97 5.91 -8.59
C LEU A 20 8.14 5.85 -7.61
N LEU A 21 8.72 4.66 -7.41
CA LEU A 21 9.87 4.47 -6.55
C LEU A 21 11.10 5.24 -7.05
N ASN A 22 11.39 5.17 -8.35
CA ASN A 22 12.51 5.90 -8.94
C ASN A 22 12.32 7.42 -8.84
N ASP A 23 11.12 7.92 -9.12
CA ASP A 23 10.81 9.36 -9.08
C ASP A 23 10.79 9.90 -7.63
N SER A 24 10.54 9.05 -6.63
CA SER A 24 10.52 9.45 -5.22
C SER A 24 11.89 9.89 -4.67
N GLY A 25 12.99 9.42 -5.30
CA GLY A 25 14.35 9.59 -4.76
C GLY A 25 14.59 8.91 -3.40
N ALA A 26 13.67 8.05 -2.95
CA ALA A 26 13.77 7.38 -1.66
C ALA A 26 14.92 6.35 -1.64
N LEU A 27 15.56 6.22 -0.47
CA LEU A 27 16.52 5.14 -0.24
C LEU A 27 15.75 3.82 -0.07
N LEU A 28 15.84 2.94 -1.07
CA LEU A 28 15.25 1.62 -1.02
C LEU A 28 16.17 0.63 -0.29
N ARG A 29 15.67 0.01 0.79
CA ARG A 29 16.32 -1.13 1.45
C ARG A 29 15.49 -2.38 1.24
N LEU A 30 16.13 -3.45 0.78
CA LEU A 30 15.49 -4.73 0.47
C LEU A 30 16.13 -5.87 1.28
N ASN A 31 15.50 -7.04 1.27
CA ASN A 31 15.95 -8.22 2.01
C ASN A 31 16.13 -7.91 3.51
N THR A 32 17.17 -8.44 4.14
CA THR A 32 17.41 -8.28 5.58
C THR A 32 17.63 -6.83 6.02
N GLN A 33 18.02 -5.93 5.11
CA GLN A 33 18.20 -4.50 5.38
C GLN A 33 16.88 -3.72 5.37
N GLY A 34 15.82 -4.26 4.76
CA GLY A 34 14.48 -3.66 4.71
C GLY A 34 13.43 -4.42 5.51
N ASP A 35 13.79 -5.60 6.04
CA ASP A 35 12.93 -6.45 6.84
C ASP A 35 12.87 -5.92 8.27
N VAL A 36 11.85 -5.08 8.54
CA VAL A 36 11.65 -4.43 9.83
C VAL A 36 11.22 -5.44 10.88
N THR A 37 11.98 -5.54 11.97
CA THR A 37 11.72 -6.46 13.08
C THR A 37 11.12 -5.80 14.30
N GLY A 38 11.15 -4.47 14.38
CA GLY A 38 10.60 -3.73 15.52
C GLY A 38 10.57 -2.24 15.28
N ILE A 39 9.60 -1.58 15.92
CA ILE A 39 9.43 -0.13 15.91
C ILE A 39 9.16 0.27 17.35
N MET A 40 9.91 1.25 17.86
CA MET A 40 9.82 1.69 19.25
C MET A 40 9.77 3.21 19.34
N ARG A 41 8.79 3.73 20.07
CA ARG A 41 8.76 5.15 20.44
C ARG A 41 9.87 5.45 21.42
N MET A 42 10.75 6.39 21.10
CA MET A 42 11.77 6.85 22.02
C MET A 42 11.18 7.89 22.97
N SER A 43 11.44 7.75 24.26
CA SER A 43 11.03 8.74 25.25
C SER A 43 11.89 10.00 25.11
N SER A 44 11.28 11.12 24.75
CA SER A 44 11.93 12.43 24.91
C SER A 44 11.99 12.77 26.41
N ALA A 45 13.19 13.06 26.91
CA ALA A 45 13.36 13.61 28.27
C ALA A 45 12.84 15.06 28.38
N GLU A 46 12.59 15.72 27.24
CA GLU A 46 12.08 17.08 27.16
C GLU A 46 10.61 17.10 26.73
N GLN A 47 9.81 17.84 27.49
CA GLN A 47 8.35 17.86 27.43
C GLN A 47 7.77 18.57 26.18
N ASP A 48 8.63 19.10 25.31
CA ASP A 48 8.26 19.94 24.16
C ASP A 48 8.89 19.49 22.83
N ARG A 49 9.58 18.33 22.82
CA ARG A 49 10.18 17.77 21.61
C ARG A 49 9.28 16.68 21.02
N SER A 50 9.09 16.73 19.70
CA SER A 50 8.36 15.69 18.97
C SER A 50 9.00 14.31 19.21
N PRO A 51 8.20 13.24 19.32
CA PRO A 51 8.73 11.90 19.56
C PRO A 51 9.56 11.41 18.38
N GLU A 52 10.66 10.75 18.71
CA GLU A 52 11.54 10.06 17.77
C GLU A 52 11.20 8.56 17.75
N TRP A 53 11.30 7.93 16.60
CA TRP A 53 10.94 6.53 16.39
C TRP A 53 12.17 5.73 16.00
N TRP A 54 12.51 4.72 16.80
CA TRP A 54 13.56 3.76 16.45
C TRP A 54 12.97 2.60 15.64
N VAL A 55 13.54 2.32 14.48
CA VAL A 55 13.14 1.23 13.59
C VAL A 55 14.31 0.26 13.44
N ALA A 56 14.09 -1.01 13.75
CA ALA A 56 15.08 -2.07 13.69
C ALA A 56 14.87 -2.98 12.49
N THR A 57 15.96 -3.48 11.91
CA THR A 57 15.95 -4.39 10.76
C THR A 57 16.61 -5.72 11.08
N ARG A 58 16.26 -6.77 10.32
CA ARG A 58 16.70 -8.16 10.58
C ARG A 58 18.21 -8.35 10.51
N ASP A 59 18.91 -7.51 9.76
CA ASP A 59 20.39 -7.50 9.72
C ASP A 59 21.05 -6.96 11.01
N GLY A 60 20.26 -6.54 12.00
CA GLY A 60 20.73 -6.03 13.28
C GLY A 60 21.02 -4.53 13.27
N HIS A 61 20.69 -3.81 12.20
CA HIS A 61 20.73 -2.35 12.18
C HIS A 61 19.46 -1.74 12.78
N GLY A 62 19.57 -0.49 13.22
CA GLY A 62 18.43 0.30 13.64
C GLY A 62 18.71 1.78 13.51
N GLU A 63 17.70 2.53 13.07
CA GLU A 63 17.79 3.95 12.78
C GLU A 63 16.65 4.71 13.44
N VAL A 64 16.91 5.99 13.72
CA VAL A 64 15.95 6.88 14.35
C VAL A 64 15.34 7.78 13.29
N PHE A 65 14.02 7.91 13.34
CA PHE A 65 13.22 8.70 12.39
C PHE A 65 12.32 9.67 13.15
N ASP A 66 12.13 10.86 12.58
CA ASP A 66 11.17 11.85 13.10
C ASP A 66 9.72 11.41 12.90
N MET A 67 9.47 10.64 11.82
CA MET A 67 8.15 10.14 11.44
C MET A 67 8.26 8.75 10.82
N VAL A 68 7.27 7.90 11.09
CA VAL A 68 7.17 6.55 10.51
C VAL A 68 5.81 6.39 9.85
N ILE A 69 5.81 5.88 8.61
CA ILE A 69 4.58 5.54 7.87
C ILE A 69 4.55 4.02 7.69
N LEU A 70 3.52 3.39 8.24
CA LEU A 70 3.27 1.97 8.14
C LEU A 70 2.36 1.68 6.95
N THR A 71 2.85 0.85 6.03
CA THR A 71 2.12 0.43 4.82
C THR A 71 2.01 -1.08 4.68
N ALA A 72 2.66 -1.83 5.57
CA ALA A 72 2.55 -3.28 5.61
C ALA A 72 1.19 -3.69 6.21
N PRO A 73 0.53 -4.74 5.68
CA PRO A 73 -0.56 -5.38 6.39
C PRO A 73 -0.09 -5.76 7.79
N TRP A 74 -0.92 -5.49 8.79
CA TRP A 74 -0.59 -5.73 10.19
C TRP A 74 -0.29 -7.22 10.50
N ASP A 75 -0.67 -8.12 9.59
CA ASP A 75 -0.68 -9.57 9.75
C ASP A 75 0.28 -10.35 8.83
N GLN A 76 1.09 -9.72 7.96
CA GLN A 76 1.86 -10.50 6.96
C GLN A 76 3.33 -10.07 6.72
N LEU A 77 4.27 -10.99 7.00
CA LEU A 77 5.61 -11.08 6.38
C LEU A 77 6.01 -12.56 6.15
N SER A 78 5.99 -13.07 4.90
CA SER A 78 6.87 -14.13 4.34
C SER A 78 6.61 -14.43 2.83
N HIS A 79 7.64 -14.90 2.09
CA HIS A 79 7.94 -14.70 0.62
C HIS A 79 7.53 -15.81 -0.41
N VAL A 80 7.74 -15.57 -1.76
CA VAL A 80 8.48 -16.39 -2.82
C VAL A 80 7.99 -16.29 -4.33
N PHE A 81 8.87 -16.52 -5.35
CA PHE A 81 8.68 -16.53 -6.86
C PHE A 81 9.08 -17.86 -7.62
N TYR A 82 8.68 -18.10 -8.92
CA TYR A 82 9.11 -19.24 -9.81
C TYR A 82 8.96 -19.09 -11.39
N ALA A 83 9.53 -20.01 -12.22
CA ALA A 83 10.28 -19.87 -13.51
C ALA A 83 9.81 -20.56 -14.86
N GLY A 84 9.93 -19.87 -16.02
CA GLY A 84 10.84 -20.28 -17.13
C GLY A 84 10.48 -21.10 -18.40
N LYS A 85 9.22 -21.28 -18.90
CA LYS A 85 8.95 -22.03 -20.18
C LYS A 85 7.82 -21.46 -21.06
N LYS A 86 7.85 -21.70 -22.39
CA LYS A 86 6.88 -21.16 -23.39
C LYS A 86 6.10 -22.24 -24.15
N TRP A 87 4.79 -22.04 -24.33
CA TRP A 87 3.82 -22.97 -24.94
C TRP A 87 2.98 -22.30 -26.06
N PRO A 88 2.47 -23.03 -27.08
CA PRO A 88 1.88 -22.44 -28.29
C PRO A 88 0.48 -21.81 -28.11
N LYS A 89 -0.31 -22.24 -27.12
CA LYS A 89 -1.47 -21.51 -26.57
C LYS A 89 -1.82 -22.09 -25.20
N LEU A 90 -1.60 -21.33 -24.14
CA LEU A 90 -1.85 -21.72 -22.76
C LEU A 90 -2.80 -20.69 -22.14
N TYR A 91 -3.87 -21.14 -21.50
CA TYR A 91 -4.74 -20.27 -20.71
C TYR A 91 -4.27 -20.32 -19.26
N ILE A 92 -3.80 -19.18 -18.74
CA ILE A 92 -3.52 -19.05 -17.31
C ILE A 92 -4.82 -18.62 -16.64
N VAL A 93 -5.35 -19.49 -15.78
CA VAL A 93 -6.55 -19.20 -14.99
C VAL A 93 -6.12 -18.96 -13.55
N LYS A 94 -6.32 -17.73 -13.05
CA LYS A 94 -6.14 -17.41 -11.63
C LYS A 94 -7.44 -17.71 -10.90
N ILE A 95 -7.38 -18.59 -9.90
CA ILE A 95 -8.51 -18.94 -9.05
C ILE A 95 -8.13 -18.54 -7.64
N MET A 96 -9.01 -17.81 -6.96
CA MET A 96 -8.88 -17.52 -5.54
C MET A 96 -10.00 -18.26 -4.82
N SER A 97 -9.63 -18.98 -3.76
CA SER A 97 -10.54 -19.76 -2.94
C SER A 97 -10.17 -19.56 -1.47
N GLU A 98 -11.18 -19.50 -0.61
CA GLU A 98 -11.02 -19.37 0.85
C GLU A 98 -10.25 -20.56 1.44
N LYS A 99 -10.48 -21.77 0.90
CA LYS A 99 -9.79 -23.00 1.27
C LYS A 99 -9.11 -23.59 0.07
N GLU A 100 -8.08 -24.39 0.33
CA GLU A 100 -7.38 -25.12 -0.72
C GLU A 100 -8.37 -25.98 -1.52
N LEU A 101 -8.37 -25.80 -2.85
CA LEU A 101 -9.17 -26.63 -3.74
C LEU A 101 -8.41 -27.94 -4.01
N ALA A 102 -9.07 -29.05 -3.66
CA ALA A 102 -8.58 -30.38 -3.96
C ALA A 102 -8.35 -30.54 -5.47
N GLU A 103 -7.29 -31.25 -5.84
CA GLU A 103 -6.87 -31.41 -7.23
C GLU A 103 -7.94 -32.06 -8.10
N GLN A 104 -8.72 -32.99 -7.54
CA GLN A 104 -9.86 -33.62 -8.20
C GLN A 104 -10.94 -32.59 -8.59
N ARG A 105 -11.13 -31.56 -7.75
CA ARG A 105 -12.10 -30.49 -8.02
C ARG A 105 -11.60 -29.53 -9.08
N ILE A 106 -10.30 -29.23 -9.10
CA ILE A 106 -9.65 -28.46 -10.17
C ILE A 106 -9.75 -29.22 -11.50
N GLN A 107 -9.42 -30.51 -11.51
CA GLN A 107 -9.53 -31.38 -12.68
C GLN A 107 -10.98 -31.49 -13.16
N ALA A 108 -11.97 -31.57 -12.26
CA ALA A 108 -13.38 -31.58 -12.65
C ALA A 108 -13.83 -30.26 -13.29
N LEU A 109 -13.31 -29.11 -12.82
CA LEU A 109 -13.67 -27.79 -13.35
C LEU A 109 -13.11 -27.53 -14.76
N PHE A 110 -11.89 -27.99 -15.05
CA PHE A 110 -11.19 -27.73 -16.31
C PHE A 110 -11.13 -28.93 -17.26
N GLY A 111 -11.60 -30.10 -16.82
CA GLY A 111 -11.41 -31.39 -17.49
C GLY A 111 -10.06 -32.00 -17.11
N GLY A 112 -10.06 -33.26 -16.68
CA GLY A 112 -8.89 -33.90 -16.04
C GLY A 112 -7.63 -33.99 -16.90
N ALA A 113 -7.74 -33.85 -18.23
CA ALA A 113 -6.61 -33.83 -19.16
C ALA A 113 -6.17 -32.42 -19.60
N SER A 114 -6.87 -31.37 -19.17
CA SER A 114 -6.64 -30.00 -19.63
C SER A 114 -5.71 -29.19 -18.72
N VAL A 115 -5.42 -29.68 -17.51
CA VAL A 115 -4.59 -28.97 -16.52
C VAL A 115 -3.15 -29.45 -16.63
N LEU A 116 -2.27 -28.60 -17.17
CA LEU A 116 -0.84 -28.90 -17.37
C LEU A 116 -0.02 -28.81 -16.09
N TRP A 117 -0.30 -27.81 -15.24
CA TRP A 117 0.36 -27.57 -13.97
C TRP A 117 -0.53 -26.69 -13.11
N THR A 118 -0.37 -26.79 -11.78
CA THR A 118 -1.04 -25.92 -10.81
C THR A 118 0.03 -25.26 -9.96
N SER A 119 0.17 -23.93 -10.06
CA SER A 119 0.96 -23.14 -9.11
C SER A 119 0.04 -22.64 -8.02
N ARG A 120 0.39 -22.88 -6.77
CA ARG A 120 -0.38 -22.44 -5.60
C ARG A 120 0.42 -21.37 -4.89
N HIS A 121 -0.18 -20.20 -4.76
CA HIS A 121 0.30 -19.17 -3.86
C HIS A 121 -0.71 -19.07 -2.71
N VAL A 122 -0.24 -19.34 -1.50
CA VAL A 122 -1.00 -19.12 -0.28
C VAL A 122 -0.63 -17.72 0.20
N TRP A 123 -1.63 -16.87 0.29
CA TRP A 123 -1.54 -15.54 0.86
C TRP A 123 -2.72 -15.37 1.83
N ASP A 124 -2.57 -14.62 2.91
CA ASP A 124 -3.70 -14.17 3.73
C ASP A 124 -4.29 -12.95 3.04
N ALA A 125 -4.77 -13.15 1.81
CA ALA A 125 -5.35 -12.08 1.03
C ALA A 125 -6.80 -11.88 1.44
N TYR A 126 -7.16 -10.62 1.72
CA TYR A 126 -8.52 -10.18 2.03
C TYR A 126 -9.07 -10.85 3.30
N PRO A 127 -8.63 -10.40 4.50
CA PRO A 127 -9.22 -10.87 5.75
C PRO A 127 -10.74 -10.75 5.70
N GLU A 128 -11.46 -11.67 6.32
CA GLU A 128 -12.92 -11.59 6.38
C GLU A 128 -13.30 -10.42 7.31
N LEU A 129 -13.83 -9.36 6.70
CA LEU A 129 -14.17 -8.14 7.43
C LEU A 129 -15.65 -8.16 7.80
N THR A 130 -15.93 -8.02 9.10
CA THR A 130 -17.28 -7.72 9.57
C THR A 130 -17.60 -6.23 9.30
N PRO A 131 -18.84 -5.89 8.89
CA PRO A 131 -19.25 -4.49 8.75
C PRO A 131 -18.93 -3.69 10.02
N THR A 132 -18.20 -2.59 9.87
CA THR A 132 -17.84 -1.69 10.96
C THR A 132 -18.33 -0.28 10.67
N THR A 133 -18.74 0.43 11.72
CA THR A 133 -19.04 1.87 11.69
C THR A 133 -17.88 2.72 12.20
N HIS A 134 -16.82 2.08 12.72
CA HIS A 134 -15.66 2.73 13.30
C HIS A 134 -14.41 2.42 12.47
N TRP A 135 -13.67 3.48 12.15
CA TRP A 135 -12.46 3.43 11.33
C TRP A 135 -11.25 3.79 12.18
N GLY A 136 -10.12 3.15 11.90
CA GLY A 136 -8.84 3.52 12.52
C GLY A 136 -8.39 4.90 12.02
N PRO A 137 -7.71 5.70 12.86
CA PRO A 137 -7.14 6.96 12.41
C PRO A 137 -5.94 6.71 11.49
N PHE A 138 -5.69 7.63 10.56
CA PHE A 138 -4.49 7.60 9.72
C PHE A 138 -3.22 7.91 10.50
N GLU A 139 -3.32 8.69 11.58
CA GLU A 139 -2.26 8.90 12.56
C GLU A 139 -2.61 8.08 13.81
N VAL A 140 -1.81 7.05 14.09
CA VAL A 140 -2.09 6.09 15.18
C VAL A 140 -1.38 6.46 16.48
N ASP A 141 -0.30 7.24 16.39
CA ASP A 141 0.37 7.94 17.50
C ASP A 141 1.08 9.17 16.90
N ASP A 142 1.59 10.06 17.73
CA ASP A 142 2.32 11.26 17.30
C ASP A 142 3.45 10.87 16.32
N ASN A 143 3.34 11.37 15.09
CA ASN A 143 4.31 11.12 14.01
C ASN A 143 4.40 9.64 13.56
N LEU A 144 3.42 8.81 13.92
CA LEU A 144 3.26 7.44 13.42
C LEU A 144 1.96 7.32 12.64
N PHE A 145 2.08 7.01 11.35
CA PHE A 145 0.96 6.96 10.42
C PHE A 145 0.71 5.55 9.90
N TYR A 146 -0.53 5.23 9.55
CA TYR A 146 -0.93 3.95 8.96
C TYR A 146 -1.81 4.16 7.73
N THR A 147 -1.29 3.81 6.55
CA THR A 147 -1.99 4.03 5.27
C THR A 147 -3.13 3.05 5.06
N ASN A 148 -3.03 1.84 5.60
CA ASN A 148 -4.00 0.78 5.34
C ASN A 148 -5.27 0.90 6.22
N SER A 149 -5.46 2.04 6.89
CA SER A 149 -6.67 2.37 7.65
C SER A 149 -7.97 2.22 6.83
N MET A 150 -7.90 2.40 5.51
CA MET A 150 -9.03 2.28 4.58
C MET A 150 -9.20 0.89 3.96
N GLU A 151 -8.26 -0.04 4.15
CA GLU A 151 -8.37 -1.41 3.57
C GLU A 151 -9.59 -2.15 4.12
N ARG A 152 -10.04 -1.82 5.33
CA ARG A 152 -11.28 -2.37 5.89
C ARG A 152 -12.56 -1.92 5.17
N LEU A 153 -12.49 -0.84 4.39
CA LEU A 153 -13.61 -0.31 3.62
C LEU A 153 -13.56 -0.80 2.17
N VAL A 154 -12.42 -0.59 1.50
CA VAL A 154 -12.18 -0.96 0.10
C VAL A 154 -10.69 -1.30 -0.08
N SER A 155 -10.36 -2.57 -0.31
CA SER A 155 -8.99 -3.02 -0.65
C SER A 155 -8.76 -3.03 -2.15
N THR A 156 -8.58 -1.85 -2.73
CA THR A 156 -8.08 -1.70 -4.11
C THR A 156 -6.85 -0.81 -4.16
N MET A 157 -6.05 -0.96 -5.22
CA MET A 157 -4.83 -0.17 -5.42
C MET A 157 -5.15 1.34 -5.42
N GLU A 158 -6.27 1.74 -6.00
CA GLU A 158 -6.73 3.13 -6.07
C GLU A 158 -6.98 3.68 -4.66
N THR A 159 -7.63 2.90 -3.78
CA THR A 159 -7.88 3.32 -2.40
C THR A 159 -6.56 3.41 -1.61
N SER A 160 -5.61 2.50 -1.83
CA SER A 160 -4.27 2.58 -1.21
C SER A 160 -3.52 3.84 -1.66
N MET A 161 -3.62 4.24 -2.94
CA MET A 161 -3.00 5.48 -3.43
C MET A 161 -3.66 6.73 -2.83
N VAL A 162 -4.98 6.76 -2.72
CA VAL A 162 -5.70 7.87 -2.08
C VAL A 162 -5.34 7.98 -0.59
N ALA A 163 -5.26 6.85 0.10
CA ALA A 163 -4.82 6.78 1.49
C ALA A 163 -3.38 7.28 1.68
N ALA A 164 -2.45 6.85 0.82
CA ALA A 164 -1.07 7.32 0.83
C ALA A 164 -0.98 8.84 0.59
N LYS A 165 -1.74 9.38 -0.38
CA LYS A 165 -1.82 10.83 -0.61
C LYS A 165 -2.33 11.56 0.63
N ASN A 166 -3.36 11.02 1.31
CA ASN A 166 -3.86 11.59 2.55
C ASN A 166 -2.82 11.61 3.68
N VAL A 167 -2.04 10.53 3.85
CA VAL A 167 -0.96 10.52 4.86
C VAL A 167 0.13 11.55 4.50
N ALA A 168 0.52 11.64 3.23
CA ALA A 168 1.46 12.67 2.78
C ALA A 168 0.94 14.10 3.07
N THR A 169 -0.35 14.35 2.85
CA THR A 169 -1.03 15.61 3.23
C THR A 169 -0.86 15.92 4.71
N LEU A 170 -1.11 14.94 5.59
CA LEU A 170 -1.00 15.13 7.05
C LEU A 170 0.43 15.47 7.47
N VAL A 171 1.41 14.77 6.90
CA VAL A 171 2.84 15.04 7.14
C VAL A 171 3.21 16.45 6.69
N LEU A 172 2.86 16.83 5.45
CA LEU A 172 3.14 18.16 4.90
C LEU A 172 2.45 19.26 5.70
N GLN A 173 1.22 19.04 6.16
CA GLN A 173 0.51 19.98 7.00
C GLN A 173 1.23 20.19 8.34
N LYS A 174 1.78 19.13 8.95
CA LYS A 174 2.56 19.26 10.20
C LYS A 174 3.86 20.05 10.00
N TRP A 175 4.57 19.82 8.89
CA TRP A 175 5.86 20.48 8.64
C TRP A 175 5.72 21.91 8.10
N LEU A 176 4.79 22.13 7.18
CA LEU A 176 4.70 23.34 6.37
C LEU A 176 3.42 24.15 6.63
N GLY A 177 2.51 23.61 7.43
CA GLY A 177 1.24 24.24 7.80
C GLY A 177 0.12 24.01 6.79
N LEU A 178 -1.11 24.26 7.24
CA LEU A 178 -2.34 24.11 6.46
C LEU A 178 -2.33 24.87 5.14
N GLN A 179 -1.74 26.06 5.12
CA GLN A 179 -1.74 26.94 3.95
C GLN A 179 -0.91 26.37 2.78
N PHE A 180 0.14 25.58 3.08
CA PHE A 180 0.92 24.92 2.04
C PHE A 180 0.08 23.85 1.31
N VAL A 181 -0.66 23.07 2.09
CA VAL A 181 -1.44 21.93 1.59
C VAL A 181 -2.73 22.35 0.91
N HIS A 182 -3.47 23.29 1.52
CA HIS A 182 -4.77 23.72 1.02
C HIS A 182 -4.69 24.89 0.05
N GLY A 183 -3.59 25.65 0.06
CA GLY A 183 -3.49 26.96 -0.58
C GLY A 183 -4.05 28.07 0.31
N ARG A 184 -3.79 29.33 -0.07
CA ARG A 184 -4.31 30.51 0.63
C ARG A 184 -5.61 31.00 -0.01
N ASP A 185 -6.53 31.45 0.84
CA ASP A 185 -7.80 32.08 0.44
C ASP A 185 -8.68 31.23 -0.50
N CYS A 186 -8.50 29.91 -0.47
CA CYS A 186 -9.24 28.99 -1.30
C CYS A 186 -10.72 28.95 -0.90
N ARG A 187 -11.58 29.14 -1.90
CA ARG A 187 -13.02 28.99 -1.76
C ARG A 187 -13.46 27.69 -2.45
N TRP A 188 -14.39 26.98 -1.82
CA TRP A 188 -15.00 25.77 -2.38
C TRP A 188 -16.04 26.07 -3.48
N ASP A 189 -16.12 27.31 -3.95
CA ASP A 189 -16.94 27.71 -5.09
C ASP A 189 -16.14 27.66 -6.40
N ASN A 190 -16.80 27.86 -7.54
CA ASN A 190 -16.16 27.87 -8.87
C ASN A 190 -15.17 29.04 -9.09
N ARG A 191 -14.77 29.78 -8.06
CA ARG A 191 -13.88 30.95 -8.20
C ARG A 191 -12.42 30.65 -7.91
N SER A 192 -12.11 29.50 -7.32
CA SER A 192 -10.73 29.08 -7.07
C SER A 192 -10.21 28.28 -8.26
N THR A 193 -9.00 28.61 -8.71
CA THR A 193 -8.22 27.75 -9.61
C THR A 193 -7.53 26.68 -8.77
N PHE A 194 -7.73 25.42 -9.15
CA PHE A 194 -7.07 24.29 -8.52
C PHE A 194 -5.91 23.84 -9.38
N SER A 195 -4.88 23.30 -8.74
CA SER A 195 -3.78 22.72 -9.49
C SER A 195 -4.25 21.52 -10.30
N GLU A 196 -3.92 21.49 -11.59
CA GLU A 196 -4.28 20.40 -12.50
C GLU A 196 -3.33 19.19 -12.39
N GLY A 197 -2.16 19.37 -11.76
CA GLY A 197 -1.21 18.29 -11.51
C GLY A 197 -1.64 17.39 -10.37
N TRP A 198 -1.53 16.07 -10.55
CA TRP A 198 -1.91 15.08 -9.54
C TRP A 198 -1.02 15.11 -8.29
N ASP A 199 0.22 15.58 -8.45
CA ASP A 199 1.30 15.72 -7.47
C ASP A 199 1.35 17.11 -6.81
N LEU A 200 0.51 18.04 -7.29
CA LEU A 200 0.43 19.40 -6.78
C LEU A 200 -0.62 19.51 -5.67
N TRP A 201 -0.42 20.51 -4.80
CA TRP A 201 -1.19 20.72 -3.58
C TRP A 201 -1.93 22.05 -3.61
N GLY A 202 -3.12 22.07 -3.00
CA GLY A 202 -3.90 23.27 -2.76
C GLY A 202 -4.50 23.93 -4.00
N CYS A 203 -5.19 25.04 -3.76
CA CYS A 203 -5.56 25.97 -4.82
C CYS A 203 -4.38 26.91 -5.14
N THR A 204 -4.29 27.36 -6.39
CA THR A 204 -3.19 28.23 -6.87
C THR A 204 -3.44 29.71 -6.59
N GLY A 205 -4.52 30.05 -5.88
CA GLY A 205 -4.95 31.43 -5.65
C GLY A 205 -5.54 32.08 -6.91
N SER A 206 -6.51 32.97 -6.68
CA SER A 206 -7.14 33.82 -7.69
C SER A 206 -6.33 35.08 -7.97
#